data_AF-A0A0B1SVL2-F1
#
_entry.id   AF-A0A0B1SVL2-F1
#
_cell.length_a   1.000
_cell.length_b   1.000
_cell.length_c   1.000
_cell.angle_alpha   90.00
_cell.angle_beta   90.00
_cell.angle_gamma   90.00
#
_symmetry.space_group_name_H-M   'P 1'
#
loop_
_entity.id
_entity.type
_entity.pdbx_description
1 polymer ?
#
loop_
_entity_poly.entity_id
_entity_poly.type
_entity_poly.pdbx_seq_one_letter_code
_entity_poly.pdbx_strand_id
1 'polypeptide(L)'
;MSLDVSKAKLLDTLSVPLRSDTVEIPEFKEFFGEAVQLSDIDKIEYANYSRRKAEAVKRRNELNSLWYWMKYRIVLARHFRGQILFFPHNMDFRGRVYPISPYLNHMGDDVNRCILKFAKGRRLGFRGFHWLKLHCINLTGKMKRNSIADRLEEADRVLEEMVDSANHPLDGRGWWLESEEPWQTLAACMEIRDALAFPEKIENFVSHLAIHQDGSCNGLQHYAALGRDEQGGREVNLLSSPTPNDVYSSVAVRVEQKRLEDEKGGPNMEIARRLREAMPQPVPRKVIKQTVMTTVYGVTLYGAALQIKRQLKALDIDNDDTAKFAQYLTHKTFASLHDAFTSSMKLKDWFRDCAKGVSDLLRTMEWVTPLGLPVAQPYVVPKEKQGHVIHVPVSTKQVRSFLSFW
;
A
#
# COMPACT_ATOMS: atom_id res chain seq x y z
N MET A 1 24.06 6.09 6.25
CA MET A 1 23.60 5.74 7.60
C MET A 1 23.82 6.97 8.47
N SER A 2 22.75 7.71 8.78
CA SER A 2 22.86 9.11 9.25
C SER A 2 22.41 9.26 10.70
N LEU A 3 23.22 9.98 11.49
CA LEU A 3 22.83 10.57 12.78
C LEU A 3 22.24 11.98 12.60
N ASP A 4 22.38 12.54 11.39
CA ASP A 4 22.00 13.91 11.08
C ASP A 4 20.48 14.01 10.91
N VAL A 5 19.83 14.49 11.98
CA VAL A 5 18.38 14.71 12.05
C VAL A 5 17.93 15.78 11.06
N SER A 6 18.81 16.68 10.60
CA SER A 6 18.45 17.68 9.59
C SER A 6 18.05 17.05 8.26
N LYS A 7 18.52 15.82 7.99
CA LYS A 7 18.20 15.04 6.79
C LYS A 7 17.00 14.11 6.95
N ALA A 8 16.28 14.15 8.07
CA ALA A 8 15.20 13.22 8.39
C ALA A 8 14.14 13.14 7.26
N LYS A 9 13.73 14.29 6.71
CA LYS A 9 12.74 14.34 5.62
C LYS A 9 13.22 13.63 4.35
N LEU A 10 14.46 13.91 3.92
CA LEU A 10 15.05 13.26 2.75
C LEU A 10 15.20 11.75 2.95
N LEU A 11 15.65 11.34 4.13
CA LEU A 11 15.83 9.93 4.47
C LEU A 11 14.49 9.19 4.53
N ASP A 12 13.44 9.82 5.05
CA ASP A 12 12.08 9.29 5.05
C ASP A 12 11.56 9.11 3.61
N THR A 13 11.72 10.11 2.73
CA THR A 13 11.42 9.99 1.29
C THR A 13 12.11 8.78 0.67
N LEU A 14 13.38 8.53 1.01
CA LEU A 14 14.17 7.43 0.48
C LEU A 14 13.95 6.10 1.21
N SER A 15 13.01 6.03 2.16
CA SER A 15 12.82 4.86 3.03
C SER A 15 14.11 4.40 3.72
N VAL A 16 15.04 5.34 3.96
CA VAL A 16 16.29 5.10 4.69
C VAL A 16 16.03 5.42 6.16
N PRO A 17 16.05 4.41 7.05
CA PRO A 17 15.77 4.65 8.46
C PRO A 17 16.86 5.50 9.11
N LEU A 18 16.44 6.43 9.97
CA LEU A 18 17.33 7.04 10.96
C LEU A 18 17.81 5.98 11.95
N ARG A 19 18.95 6.25 12.60
CA ARG A 19 19.40 5.40 13.69
C ARG A 19 18.45 5.52 14.88
N SER A 20 18.26 4.42 15.61
CA SER A 20 17.36 4.40 16.76
C SER A 20 17.83 5.29 17.91
N ASP A 21 19.12 5.60 17.99
CA ASP A 21 19.71 6.51 18.98
C ASP A 21 19.32 7.99 18.76
N THR A 22 18.71 8.34 17.62
CA THR A 22 18.16 9.69 17.39
C THR A 22 16.80 9.91 18.07
N VAL A 23 16.22 8.90 18.73
CA VAL A 23 14.95 9.01 19.45
C VAL A 23 15.22 9.16 20.94
N GLU A 24 14.99 10.38 21.43
CA GLU A 24 15.00 10.67 22.86
C GLU A 24 13.78 10.04 23.54
N ILE A 25 14.03 9.37 24.67
CA ILE A 25 12.97 8.77 25.49
C ILE A 25 12.77 9.68 26.69
N PRO A 26 11.55 10.20 26.91
CA PRO A 26 11.26 11.04 28.07
C PRO A 26 11.63 10.33 29.38
N GLU A 27 12.61 10.88 30.10
CA GLU A 27 12.93 10.42 31.44
C GLU A 27 11.94 11.00 32.46
N PHE A 28 11.68 10.25 33.53
CA PHE A 28 10.70 10.66 34.54
C PHE A 28 11.13 11.97 35.21
N LYS A 29 12.41 12.09 35.54
CA LYS A 29 12.99 13.26 36.21
C LYS A 29 13.02 14.50 35.30
N GLU A 30 13.24 14.32 34.00
CA GLU A 30 13.20 15.42 33.03
C GLU A 30 11.77 15.92 32.80
N PHE A 31 10.79 15.03 32.88
CA PHE A 31 9.39 15.35 32.60
C PHE A 31 8.67 15.99 33.80
N PHE A 32 8.94 15.51 35.02
CA PHE A 32 8.27 15.96 36.24
C PHE A 32 9.18 16.80 37.17
N GLY A 33 10.49 16.84 36.93
CA GLY A 33 11.48 17.45 37.82
C GLY A 33 12.10 16.44 38.80
N GLU A 34 13.32 16.72 39.28
CA GLU A 34 14.11 15.77 40.08
C GLU A 34 13.53 15.46 41.47
N ALA A 35 12.68 16.34 42.01
CA ALA A 35 12.19 16.29 43.38
C ALA A 35 10.71 15.87 43.53
N VAL A 36 10.03 15.50 42.43
CA VAL A 36 8.59 15.15 42.46
C VAL A 36 8.39 13.67 42.83
N GLN A 37 7.59 13.42 43.86
CA GLN A 37 7.18 12.06 44.25
C GLN A 37 6.03 11.58 43.38
N LEU A 38 5.97 10.28 43.12
CA LEU A 38 4.93 9.67 42.28
C LEU A 38 3.51 9.87 42.83
N SER A 39 3.38 10.08 44.15
CA SER A 39 2.12 10.38 44.84
C SER A 39 1.55 11.75 44.52
N ASP A 40 2.40 12.67 44.08
CA ASP A 40 2.07 14.10 43.94
C ASP A 40 1.73 14.45 42.49
N ILE A 41 1.79 13.48 41.58
CA ILE A 41 1.54 13.63 40.14
C ILE A 41 0.07 13.35 39.84
N ASP A 42 -0.55 14.25 39.10
CA ASP A 42 -1.91 14.04 38.61
C ASP A 42 -1.99 12.82 37.67
N LYS A 43 -3.10 12.07 37.76
CA LYS A 43 -3.28 10.83 36.98
C LYS A 43 -3.29 11.09 35.48
N ILE A 44 -3.82 12.24 35.03
CA ILE A 44 -3.89 12.61 33.60
C ILE A 44 -2.48 12.95 33.11
N GLU A 45 -1.69 13.67 33.90
CA GLU A 45 -0.31 13.99 33.55
C GLU A 45 0.59 12.74 33.50
N TYR A 46 0.47 11.84 34.49
CA TYR A 46 1.17 10.56 34.46
C TYR A 46 0.76 9.71 33.25
N ALA A 47 -0.54 9.68 32.92
CA ALA A 47 -1.03 8.98 31.73
C ALA A 47 -0.45 9.57 30.44
N ASN A 48 -0.31 10.90 30.35
CA ASN A 48 0.31 11.59 29.22
C ASN A 48 1.81 11.28 29.11
N TYR A 49 2.56 11.31 30.22
CA TYR A 49 3.96 10.89 30.27
C TYR A 49 4.13 9.43 29.81
N SER A 50 3.35 8.53 30.41
CA SER A 50 3.41 7.10 30.10
C SER A 50 3.09 6.83 28.62
N ARG A 51 2.13 7.57 28.04
CA ARG A 51 1.80 7.48 26.61
C ARG A 51 2.97 7.95 25.75
N ARG A 52 3.53 9.14 26.01
CA ARG A 52 4.67 9.69 25.26
C ARG A 52 5.90 8.79 25.34
N LYS A 53 6.21 8.27 26.52
CA LYS A 53 7.31 7.31 26.71
C LYS A 53 7.09 6.02 25.94
N ALA A 54 5.88 5.45 26.00
CA ALA A 54 5.56 4.23 25.26
C ALA A 54 5.66 4.46 23.74
N GLU A 55 5.21 5.61 23.24
CA GLU A 55 5.33 6.00 21.83
C GLU A 55 6.80 6.18 21.40
N ALA A 56 7.63 6.84 22.21
CA ALA A 56 9.05 7.01 21.94
C ALA A 56 9.80 5.67 21.93
N VAL A 57 9.56 4.80 22.92
CA VAL A 57 10.14 3.44 22.98
C VAL A 57 9.73 2.63 21.75
N LYS A 58 8.45 2.67 21.39
CA LYS A 58 7.93 2.00 20.20
C LYS A 58 8.64 2.50 18.94
N ARG A 59 8.71 3.83 18.74
CA ARG A 59 9.39 4.43 17.59
C ARG A 59 10.85 4.04 17.50
N ARG A 60 11.57 4.02 18.64
CA ARG A 60 12.97 3.58 18.71
C ARG A 60 13.14 2.13 18.26
N ASN A 61 12.27 1.23 18.73
CA ASN A 61 12.32 -0.19 18.37
C ASN A 61 11.96 -0.43 16.88
N GLU A 62 11.00 0.33 16.35
CA GLU A 62 10.64 0.32 14.93
C GLU A 62 11.81 0.77 14.06
N LEU A 63 12.46 1.89 14.39
CA LEU A 63 13.63 2.38 13.67
C LEU A 63 14.79 1.38 13.72
N ASN A 64 15.05 0.77 14.88
CA ASN A 64 16.09 -0.25 15.01
C ASN A 64 15.81 -1.46 14.10
N SER A 65 14.55 -1.90 14.03
CA SER A 65 14.14 -3.01 13.16
C SER A 65 14.32 -2.66 11.68
N LEU A 66 13.83 -1.48 11.27
CA LEU A 66 14.00 -0.97 9.90
C LEU A 66 15.47 -0.81 9.53
N TRP A 67 16.30 -0.37 10.48
CA TRP A 67 17.74 -0.20 10.29
C TRP A 67 18.43 -1.50 9.93
N TYR A 68 18.25 -2.54 10.76
CA TYR A 68 18.84 -3.84 10.47
C TYR A 68 18.29 -4.45 9.18
N TRP A 69 17.00 -4.24 8.91
CA TRP A 69 16.38 -4.65 7.65
C TRP A 69 17.06 -4.04 6.42
N MET A 70 17.24 -2.71 6.41
CA MET A 70 17.99 -1.99 5.37
C MET A 70 19.45 -2.46 5.28
N LYS A 71 20.11 -2.64 6.43
CA LYS A 71 21.51 -3.10 6.49
C LYS A 71 21.68 -4.47 5.85
N TYR A 72 20.84 -5.45 6.18
CA TYR A 72 20.89 -6.79 5.60
C TYR A 72 20.76 -6.75 4.08
N ARG A 73 19.82 -5.95 3.57
CA ARG A 73 19.61 -5.80 2.13
C ARG A 73 20.83 -5.24 1.40
N ILE A 74 21.43 -4.17 1.92
CA ILE A 74 22.63 -3.55 1.33
C ILE A 74 23.83 -4.52 1.39
N VAL A 75 24.00 -5.25 2.50
CA VAL A 75 25.07 -6.25 2.64
C VAL A 75 24.91 -7.37 1.62
N LEU A 76 23.69 -7.92 1.47
CA LEU A 76 23.42 -8.96 0.47
C LEU A 76 23.60 -8.43 -0.96
N ALA A 77 23.09 -7.23 -1.25
CA ALA A 77 23.24 -6.59 -2.56
C ALA A 77 24.71 -6.37 -2.91
N ARG A 78 25.54 -5.97 -1.95
CA ARG A 78 26.98 -5.81 -2.13
C ARG A 78 27.68 -7.16 -2.34
N HIS A 79 27.32 -8.18 -1.57
CA HIS A 79 27.89 -9.52 -1.69
C HIS A 79 27.62 -10.14 -3.06
N PHE A 80 26.38 -10.01 -3.56
CA PHE A 80 25.95 -10.56 -4.84
C PHE A 80 26.12 -9.60 -6.03
N ARG A 81 26.81 -8.47 -5.85
CA ARG A 81 26.98 -7.47 -6.92
C ARG A 81 27.66 -8.12 -8.13
N GLY A 82 27.03 -7.99 -9.30
CA GLY A 82 27.52 -8.57 -10.56
C GLY A 82 27.30 -10.08 -10.70
N GLN A 83 26.67 -10.74 -9.74
CA GLN A 83 26.32 -12.15 -9.82
C GLN A 83 24.89 -12.34 -10.35
N ILE A 84 24.65 -13.47 -11.03
CA ILE A 84 23.32 -13.87 -11.48
C ILE A 84 22.61 -14.59 -10.33
N LEU A 85 21.45 -14.08 -9.94
CA LEU A 85 20.63 -14.66 -8.88
C LEU A 85 19.39 -15.34 -9.47
N PHE A 86 19.02 -16.47 -8.87
CA PHE A 86 17.74 -17.13 -9.08
C PHE A 86 16.96 -17.11 -7.77
N PHE A 87 15.68 -16.73 -7.82
CA PHE A 87 14.81 -16.70 -6.66
C PHE A 87 13.88 -17.92 -6.71
N PRO A 88 14.10 -18.96 -5.88
CA PRO A 88 13.14 -20.05 -5.77
C PRO A 88 11.87 -19.52 -5.11
N HIS A 89 10.71 -19.94 -5.62
CA HIS A 89 9.42 -19.48 -5.16
C HIS A 89 8.68 -20.59 -4.40
N ASN A 90 7.92 -20.18 -3.40
CA ASN A 90 6.96 -21.01 -2.70
C ASN A 90 5.54 -20.43 -2.87
N MET A 91 4.51 -21.24 -2.66
CA MET A 91 3.12 -20.80 -2.71
C MET A 91 2.52 -20.72 -1.31
N ASP A 92 1.69 -19.71 -1.06
CA ASP A 92 0.78 -19.75 0.09
C ASP A 92 -0.35 -20.76 -0.14
N PHE A 93 -1.17 -21.02 0.88
CA PHE A 93 -2.27 -21.98 0.78
C PHE A 93 -3.31 -21.64 -0.31
N ARG A 94 -3.32 -20.41 -0.83
CA ARG A 94 -4.21 -19.94 -1.89
C ARG A 94 -3.58 -20.03 -3.28
N GLY A 95 -2.29 -20.37 -3.37
CA GLY A 95 -1.55 -20.44 -4.62
C GLY A 95 -0.82 -19.15 -5.01
N ARG A 96 -0.79 -18.11 -4.16
CA ARG A 96 0.01 -16.92 -4.44
C ARG A 96 1.49 -17.25 -4.29
N VAL A 97 2.28 -16.84 -5.27
CA VAL A 97 3.68 -17.21 -5.41
C VAL A 97 4.57 -16.15 -4.77
N TYR A 98 5.51 -16.56 -3.93
CA TYR A 98 6.42 -15.68 -3.18
C TYR A 98 7.87 -16.20 -3.24
N PRO A 99 8.87 -15.32 -3.44
CA PRO A 99 10.27 -15.68 -3.25
C PRO A 99 10.53 -16.20 -1.84
N ILE A 100 11.31 -17.27 -1.71
CA ILE A 100 11.70 -17.83 -0.41
C ILE A 100 12.67 -16.91 0.33
N SER A 101 13.53 -16.20 -0.40
CA SER A 101 14.49 -15.24 0.18
C SER A 101 13.76 -14.06 0.83
N PRO A 102 13.87 -13.86 2.16
CA PRO A 102 13.07 -12.86 2.85
C PRO A 102 13.63 -11.44 2.70
N TYR A 103 14.95 -11.27 2.64
CA TYR A 103 15.60 -9.96 2.75
C TYR A 103 15.71 -9.23 1.40
N LEU A 104 16.33 -9.90 0.41
CA LEU A 104 16.54 -9.37 -0.93
C LEU A 104 15.78 -10.25 -1.94
N ASN A 105 14.74 -9.68 -2.54
CA ASN A 105 13.95 -10.27 -3.61
C ASN A 105 13.16 -9.17 -4.35
N HIS A 106 12.71 -9.47 -5.57
CA HIS A 106 12.03 -8.52 -6.45
C HIS A 106 10.58 -8.17 -6.04
N MET A 107 9.98 -8.90 -5.09
CA MET A 107 8.65 -8.57 -4.55
C MET A 107 8.71 -7.59 -3.36
N GLY A 108 9.91 -7.16 -2.97
CA GLY A 108 10.09 -6.16 -1.92
C GLY A 108 9.56 -4.77 -2.28
N ASP A 109 9.89 -3.83 -1.40
CA ASP A 109 9.68 -2.39 -1.55
C ASP A 109 10.62 -1.75 -2.60
N ASP A 110 10.50 -0.43 -2.76
CA ASP A 110 11.22 0.39 -3.74
C ASP A 110 12.72 0.09 -3.80
N VAL A 111 13.38 0.03 -2.63
CA VAL A 111 14.81 -0.25 -2.50
C VAL A 111 15.17 -1.63 -3.04
N ASN A 112 14.38 -2.66 -2.74
CA ASN A 112 14.64 -4.00 -3.24
C ASN A 112 14.48 -4.08 -4.76
N ARG A 113 13.47 -3.40 -5.30
CA ARG A 113 13.16 -3.40 -6.73
C ARG A 113 14.18 -2.60 -7.54
N CYS A 114 14.70 -1.49 -7.02
CA CYS A 114 15.69 -0.67 -7.72
C CYS A 114 17.07 -1.35 -7.84
N ILE A 115 17.43 -2.19 -6.85
CA ILE A 115 18.74 -2.85 -6.80
C ILE A 115 18.83 -4.00 -7.81
N LEU A 116 17.71 -4.66 -8.11
CA LEU A 116 17.66 -5.86 -8.92
C LEU A 116 17.34 -5.52 -10.39
N LYS A 117 18.11 -6.11 -11.31
CA LYS A 117 17.87 -6.05 -12.77
C LYS A 117 17.77 -7.47 -13.34
N PHE A 118 17.15 -7.62 -14.51
CA PHE A 118 17.16 -8.90 -15.20
C PHE A 118 18.59 -9.27 -15.63
N ALA A 119 19.01 -10.50 -15.34
CA ALA A 119 20.33 -10.99 -15.76
C ALA A 119 20.47 -11.03 -17.29
N LYS A 120 19.39 -11.43 -17.98
CA LYS A 120 19.33 -11.47 -19.44
C LYS A 120 18.62 -10.22 -19.97
N GLY A 121 19.40 -9.25 -20.43
CA GLY A 121 18.86 -8.06 -21.06
C GLY A 121 18.28 -8.35 -22.45
N ARG A 122 17.45 -7.42 -22.94
CA ARG A 122 16.86 -7.47 -24.28
C ARG A 122 17.02 -6.12 -24.97
N ARG A 123 17.21 -6.15 -26.30
CA ARG A 123 17.19 -4.95 -27.12
C ARG A 123 15.84 -4.24 -26.96
N LEU A 124 15.85 -2.92 -26.81
CA LEU A 124 14.62 -2.13 -26.65
C LEU A 124 13.66 -2.32 -27.83
N GLY A 125 14.19 -2.41 -29.05
CA GLY A 125 13.38 -2.40 -30.26
C GLY A 125 12.60 -1.09 -30.44
N PHE A 126 11.70 -1.06 -31.42
CA PHE A 126 10.98 0.15 -31.84
C PHE A 126 10.07 0.78 -30.76
N ARG A 127 9.66 0.01 -29.74
CA ARG A 127 8.78 0.48 -28.65
C ARG A 127 9.41 0.48 -27.27
N GLY A 128 10.58 -0.16 -27.09
CA GLY A 128 11.15 -0.34 -25.76
C GLY A 128 11.48 0.98 -25.08
N PHE A 129 12.00 1.95 -25.84
CA PHE A 129 12.29 3.27 -25.28
C PHE A 129 11.02 4.02 -24.84
N HIS A 130 9.91 3.89 -25.57
CA HIS A 130 8.62 4.44 -25.13
C HIS A 130 8.13 3.79 -23.83
N TRP A 131 8.24 2.46 -23.72
CA TRP A 131 7.86 1.76 -22.49
C TRP A 131 8.77 2.11 -21.31
N LEU A 132 10.05 2.36 -21.55
CA LEU A 132 11.01 2.80 -20.53
C LEU A 132 10.67 4.21 -20.01
N LYS A 133 10.40 5.17 -20.93
CA LYS A 133 9.90 6.51 -20.59
C LYS A 133 8.58 6.45 -19.80
N LEU A 134 7.62 5.67 -20.30
CA LEU A 134 6.32 5.49 -19.65
C LEU A 134 6.46 4.88 -18.26
N HIS A 135 7.37 3.91 -18.08
CA HIS A 135 7.68 3.33 -16.78
C HIS A 135 8.19 4.38 -15.79
N CYS A 136 9.15 5.20 -16.20
CA CYS A 136 9.68 6.30 -15.39
C CYS A 136 8.56 7.26 -14.94
N ILE A 137 7.69 7.69 -15.87
CA ILE A 137 6.55 8.56 -15.53
C ILE A 137 5.54 7.87 -14.60
N ASN A 138 5.27 6.58 -14.80
CA ASN A 138 4.35 5.84 -13.92
C ASN A 138 4.85 5.77 -12.47
N LEU A 139 6.17 5.63 -12.25
CA LEU A 139 6.79 5.61 -10.92
C LEU A 139 6.67 6.94 -10.17
N THR A 140 6.52 8.06 -10.88
CA THR A 140 6.25 9.36 -10.24
C THR A 140 4.90 9.39 -9.52
N GLY A 141 3.93 8.60 -9.98
CA GLY A 141 2.56 8.57 -9.47
C GLY A 141 1.69 9.79 -9.83
N LYS A 142 2.22 10.78 -10.56
CA LYS A 142 1.55 12.07 -10.83
C LYS A 142 0.47 12.01 -11.93
N MET A 143 0.52 11.03 -12.84
CA MET A 143 -0.34 10.97 -14.04
C MET A 143 -1.28 9.75 -14.10
N LYS A 144 -1.70 9.21 -12.95
CA LYS A 144 -2.47 7.95 -12.88
C LYS A 144 -3.79 7.94 -13.66
N ARG A 145 -4.38 9.12 -13.92
CA ARG A 145 -5.67 9.30 -14.62
C ARG A 145 -5.51 9.69 -16.09
N ASN A 146 -4.28 9.94 -16.53
CA ASN A 146 -3.99 10.37 -17.90
C ASN A 146 -3.83 9.17 -18.83
N SER A 147 -4.05 9.41 -20.13
CA SER A 147 -3.86 8.41 -21.17
C SER A 147 -2.39 7.98 -21.28
N ILE A 148 -2.12 6.87 -21.97
CA ILE A 148 -0.74 6.48 -22.28
C ILE A 148 -0.05 7.53 -23.16
N ALA A 149 -0.79 8.18 -24.08
CA ALA A 149 -0.25 9.20 -24.97
C ALA A 149 0.20 10.43 -24.16
N ASP A 150 -0.66 10.97 -23.29
CA ASP A 150 -0.33 12.14 -22.47
C ASP A 150 0.89 11.87 -21.57
N ARG A 151 1.00 10.64 -21.03
CA ARG A 151 2.15 10.25 -20.20
C ARG A 151 3.44 10.18 -20.99
N LEU A 152 3.39 9.79 -22.26
CA LEU A 152 4.56 9.77 -23.13
C LEU A 152 4.98 11.20 -23.50
N GLU A 153 4.02 12.07 -23.81
CA GLU A 153 4.28 13.50 -24.05
C GLU A 153 4.94 14.17 -22.84
N GLU A 154 4.43 13.88 -21.63
CA GLU A 154 5.06 14.35 -20.40
C GLU A 154 6.47 13.77 -20.24
N ALA A 155 6.67 12.49 -20.53
CA ALA A 155 7.99 11.87 -20.45
C ALA A 155 9.01 12.56 -21.36
N ASP A 156 8.58 12.97 -22.56
CA ASP A 156 9.42 13.73 -23.48
C ASP A 156 9.69 15.15 -22.96
N ARG A 157 8.69 15.81 -22.37
CA ARG A 157 8.84 17.15 -21.77
C ARG A 157 9.85 17.17 -20.61
N VAL A 158 9.86 16.14 -19.78
CA VAL A 158 10.73 16.06 -18.58
C VAL A 158 11.99 15.20 -18.83
N LEU A 159 12.33 14.90 -20.07
CA LEU A 159 13.47 14.04 -20.40
C LEU A 159 14.79 14.60 -19.87
N GLU A 160 14.97 15.92 -19.90
CA GLU A 160 16.14 16.60 -19.33
C GLU A 160 16.24 16.43 -17.80
N GLU A 161 15.11 16.42 -17.10
CA GLU A 161 15.06 16.16 -15.65
C GLU A 161 15.46 14.71 -15.32
N MET A 162 15.07 13.76 -16.17
CA MET A 162 15.47 12.37 -16.04
C MET A 162 16.99 12.22 -16.23
N VAL A 163 17.55 12.88 -17.26
CA VAL A 163 19.00 12.84 -17.53
C VAL A 163 19.78 13.55 -16.42
N ASP A 164 19.32 14.70 -15.92
CA ASP A 164 19.92 15.39 -14.77
C ASP A 164 19.92 14.50 -13.53
N SER A 165 18.78 13.88 -13.20
CA SER A 165 18.66 12.94 -12.08
C SER A 165 19.64 11.76 -12.19
N ALA A 166 19.90 11.27 -13.41
CA ALA A 166 20.83 10.18 -13.66
C ALA A 166 22.32 10.58 -13.56
N ASN A 167 22.65 11.82 -13.93
CA ASN A 167 24.02 12.34 -13.92
C ASN A 167 24.42 12.92 -12.55
N HIS A 168 23.48 13.61 -11.91
CA HIS A 168 23.65 14.35 -10.64
C HIS A 168 22.58 13.94 -9.62
N PRO A 169 22.56 12.67 -9.16
CA PRO A 169 21.48 12.14 -8.33
C PRO A 169 21.36 12.80 -6.94
N LEU A 170 22.44 13.40 -6.42
CA LEU A 170 22.49 13.99 -5.07
C LEU A 170 22.72 15.51 -5.06
N ASP A 171 23.29 16.04 -6.13
CA ASP A 171 23.75 17.42 -6.30
C ASP A 171 23.05 18.17 -7.45
N GLY A 172 22.17 17.49 -8.19
CA GLY A 172 21.35 18.06 -9.26
C GLY A 172 20.03 18.63 -8.76
N ARG A 173 19.03 18.69 -9.67
CA ARG A 173 17.72 19.28 -9.39
C ARG A 173 16.81 18.40 -8.52
N GLY A 174 17.14 17.12 -8.37
CA GLY A 174 16.45 16.21 -7.47
C GLY A 174 15.04 15.81 -7.89
N TRP A 175 14.69 15.93 -9.17
CA TRP A 175 13.35 15.61 -9.70
C TRP A 175 12.85 14.21 -9.30
N TRP A 176 13.73 13.21 -9.32
CA TRP A 176 13.38 11.83 -8.95
C TRP A 176 12.89 11.68 -7.50
N LEU A 177 13.32 12.56 -6.57
CA LEU A 177 12.92 12.54 -5.16
C LEU A 177 11.44 12.92 -4.95
N GLU A 178 10.82 13.56 -5.93
CA GLU A 178 9.40 13.92 -5.89
C GLU A 178 8.46 12.76 -6.28
N SER A 179 9.03 11.61 -6.64
CA SER A 179 8.27 10.43 -7.07
C SER A 179 7.67 9.66 -5.90
N GLU A 180 6.61 8.90 -6.15
CA GLU A 180 6.10 7.93 -5.18
C GLU A 180 7.10 6.77 -4.92
N GLU A 181 7.85 6.36 -5.95
CA GLU A 181 8.84 5.28 -5.90
C GLU A 181 10.24 5.80 -6.32
N PRO A 182 10.89 6.62 -5.46
CA PRO A 182 12.05 7.43 -5.85
C PRO A 182 13.23 6.59 -6.34
N TRP A 183 13.57 5.48 -5.67
CA TRP A 183 14.73 4.69 -6.08
C TRP A 183 14.52 3.98 -7.42
N GLN A 184 13.32 3.43 -7.66
CA GLN A 184 12.98 2.89 -8.98
C GLN A 184 12.97 4.00 -10.04
N THR A 185 12.47 5.20 -9.74
CA THR A 185 12.53 6.34 -10.68
C THR A 185 13.97 6.65 -11.04
N LEU A 186 14.87 6.73 -10.05
CA LEU A 186 16.29 6.97 -10.31
C LEU A 186 16.93 5.85 -11.16
N ALA A 187 16.60 4.58 -10.88
CA ALA A 187 17.08 3.47 -11.70
C ALA A 187 16.58 3.55 -13.16
N ALA A 188 15.33 3.99 -13.37
CA ALA A 188 14.78 4.23 -14.69
C ALA A 188 15.44 5.43 -15.39
N CYS A 189 15.68 6.53 -14.68
CA CYS A 189 16.44 7.68 -15.18
C CYS A 189 17.84 7.27 -15.68
N MET A 190 18.56 6.46 -14.89
CA MET A 190 19.88 5.95 -15.27
C MET A 190 19.82 5.10 -16.54
N GLU A 191 18.83 4.19 -16.65
CA GLU A 191 18.65 3.37 -17.84
C GLU A 191 18.27 4.22 -19.09
N ILE A 192 17.48 5.28 -18.92
CA ILE A 192 17.13 6.23 -19.99
C ILE A 192 18.35 7.00 -20.46
N ARG A 193 19.16 7.53 -19.52
CA ARG A 193 20.42 8.23 -19.83
C ARG A 193 21.39 7.32 -20.59
N ASP A 194 21.53 6.07 -20.16
CA ASP A 194 22.39 5.08 -20.82
C ASP A 194 21.87 4.73 -22.24
N ALA A 195 20.54 4.62 -22.41
CA ALA A 195 19.93 4.39 -23.72
C ALA A 195 20.12 5.57 -24.68
N LEU A 196 19.99 6.81 -24.19
CA LEU A 196 20.21 8.04 -24.99
C LEU A 196 21.68 8.23 -25.37
N ALA A 197 22.61 7.83 -24.50
CA ALA A 197 24.05 7.90 -24.74
C ALA A 197 24.58 6.73 -25.61
N PHE A 198 23.72 5.78 -25.97
CA PHE A 198 24.11 4.63 -26.79
C PHE A 198 24.52 5.10 -28.20
N PRO A 199 25.69 4.69 -28.72
CA PRO A 199 26.27 5.27 -29.93
C PRO A 199 25.56 4.86 -31.24
N GLU A 200 24.80 3.77 -31.22
CA GLU A 200 24.00 3.34 -32.37
C GLU A 200 22.52 3.75 -32.20
N LYS A 201 21.66 3.16 -33.03
CA LYS A 201 20.21 3.27 -32.90
C LYS A 201 19.75 2.81 -31.51
N ILE A 202 18.96 3.63 -30.82
CA ILE A 202 18.48 3.38 -29.45
C ILE A 202 17.72 2.05 -29.33
N GLU A 203 17.09 1.58 -30.40
CA GLU A 203 16.40 0.28 -30.47
C GLU A 203 17.34 -0.90 -30.23
N ASN A 204 18.64 -0.74 -30.48
CA ASN A 204 19.67 -1.76 -30.26
C ASN A 204 20.21 -1.75 -28.83
N PHE A 205 19.93 -0.72 -28.02
CA PHE A 205 20.34 -0.69 -26.61
C PHE A 205 19.75 -1.89 -25.87
N VAL A 206 20.60 -2.64 -25.17
CA VAL A 206 20.19 -3.83 -24.40
C VAL A 206 19.85 -3.39 -22.98
N SER A 207 18.56 -3.30 -22.68
CA SER A 207 18.08 -2.94 -21.35
C SER A 207 17.93 -4.17 -20.46
N HIS A 208 18.25 -3.99 -19.19
CA HIS A 208 18.09 -5.00 -18.14
C HIS A 208 17.05 -4.59 -17.09
N LEU A 209 16.51 -3.37 -17.18
CA LEU A 209 15.54 -2.87 -16.22
C LEU A 209 14.19 -3.59 -16.35
N ALA A 210 13.61 -3.98 -15.22
CA ALA A 210 12.28 -4.56 -15.19
C ALA A 210 11.22 -3.46 -15.34
N ILE A 211 10.34 -3.59 -16.34
CA ILE A 211 9.20 -2.69 -16.55
C ILE A 211 7.96 -3.26 -15.88
N HIS A 212 7.46 -2.59 -14.84
CA HIS A 212 6.28 -3.02 -14.10
C HIS A 212 4.98 -2.69 -14.85
N GLN A 213 4.05 -3.64 -14.88
CA GLN A 213 2.67 -3.48 -15.32
C GLN A 213 1.77 -3.97 -14.18
N ASP A 214 0.92 -3.10 -13.65
CA ASP A 214 0.05 -3.41 -12.50
C ASP A 214 -1.42 -3.23 -12.88
N GLY A 215 -2.27 -4.07 -12.30
CA GLY A 215 -3.70 -4.07 -12.55
C GLY A 215 -4.43 -3.04 -11.68
N SER A 216 -5.54 -2.51 -12.20
CA SER A 216 -6.35 -1.51 -11.49
C SER A 216 -7.26 -2.20 -10.47
N CYS A 217 -6.75 -2.44 -9.26
CA CYS A 217 -7.49 -3.11 -8.19
C CYS A 217 -7.95 -4.54 -8.57
N ASN A 218 -7.00 -5.46 -8.72
CA ASN A 218 -7.23 -6.84 -9.21
C ASN A 218 -8.42 -7.55 -8.54
N GLY A 219 -8.61 -7.40 -7.23
CA GLY A 219 -9.74 -8.00 -6.53
C GLY A 219 -11.10 -7.55 -7.10
N LEU A 220 -11.30 -6.25 -7.35
CA LEU A 220 -12.52 -5.74 -7.97
C LEU A 220 -12.62 -6.11 -9.46
N GLN A 221 -11.48 -6.21 -10.17
CA GLN A 221 -11.47 -6.72 -11.54
C GLN A 221 -12.01 -8.16 -11.59
N HIS A 222 -11.57 -9.04 -10.70
CA HIS A 222 -12.09 -10.40 -10.62
C HIS A 222 -13.57 -10.46 -10.23
N TYR A 223 -14.02 -9.66 -9.26
CA TYR A 223 -15.45 -9.59 -8.92
C TYR A 223 -16.30 -9.11 -10.08
N ALA A 224 -15.86 -8.05 -10.78
CA ALA A 224 -16.59 -7.52 -11.92
C ALA A 224 -16.65 -8.53 -13.07
N ALA A 225 -15.56 -9.25 -13.34
CA ALA A 225 -15.53 -10.30 -14.35
C ALA A 225 -16.46 -11.48 -14.02
N LEU A 226 -16.43 -11.97 -12.77
CA LEU A 226 -17.28 -13.07 -12.31
C LEU A 226 -18.76 -12.70 -12.32
N GLY A 227 -19.09 -11.49 -11.84
CA GLY A 227 -20.44 -10.97 -11.80
C GLY A 227 -20.94 -10.44 -13.15
N ARG A 228 -20.07 -10.37 -14.16
CA ARG A 228 -20.30 -9.67 -15.45
C ARG A 228 -20.86 -8.25 -15.23
N ASP A 229 -20.30 -7.57 -14.24
CA ASP A 229 -20.69 -6.23 -13.79
C ASP A 229 -20.07 -5.19 -14.74
N GLU A 230 -20.83 -4.75 -15.75
CA GLU A 230 -20.32 -3.80 -16.75
C GLU A 230 -19.89 -2.46 -16.13
N GLN A 231 -20.70 -1.94 -15.22
CA GLN A 231 -20.42 -0.67 -14.53
C GLN A 231 -19.17 -0.80 -13.65
N GLY A 232 -19.12 -1.85 -12.81
CA GLY A 232 -17.93 -2.14 -12.01
C GLY A 232 -16.69 -2.37 -12.87
N GLY A 233 -16.83 -3.11 -13.97
CA GLY A 233 -15.78 -3.40 -14.94
C GLY A 233 -15.20 -2.16 -15.60
N ARG A 234 -16.03 -1.15 -15.88
CA ARG A 234 -15.57 0.16 -16.38
C ARG A 234 -14.68 0.87 -15.35
N GLU A 235 -15.12 0.94 -14.09
CA GLU A 235 -14.39 1.61 -12.99
C GLU A 235 -13.01 1.00 -12.71
N VAL A 236 -12.82 -0.28 -13.06
CA VAL A 236 -11.56 -1.03 -12.88
C VAL A 236 -10.86 -1.40 -14.20
N ASN A 237 -11.19 -0.70 -15.29
CA ASN A 237 -10.49 -0.78 -16.57
C ASN A 237 -10.54 -2.15 -17.27
N LEU A 238 -11.61 -2.92 -17.08
CA LEU A 238 -11.90 -4.12 -17.90
C LEU A 238 -12.48 -3.76 -19.28
N LEU A 239 -13.12 -2.61 -19.38
CA LEU A 239 -13.65 -2.08 -20.64
C LEU A 239 -12.72 -1.03 -21.23
N SER A 240 -12.69 -0.95 -22.56
CA SER A 240 -11.91 0.06 -23.26
C SER A 240 -12.38 1.47 -22.91
N SER A 241 -11.43 2.36 -22.65
CA SER A 241 -11.67 3.75 -22.31
C SER A 241 -10.52 4.62 -22.85
N PRO A 242 -10.78 5.86 -23.31
CA PRO A 242 -9.72 6.77 -23.76
C PRO A 242 -8.70 7.09 -22.67
N THR A 243 -9.17 7.17 -21.42
CA THR A 243 -8.33 7.40 -20.23
C THR A 243 -8.58 6.31 -19.17
N PRO A 244 -7.57 5.99 -18.34
CA PRO A 244 -7.74 5.04 -17.24
C PRO A 244 -8.70 5.58 -16.19
N ASN A 245 -9.67 4.75 -15.81
CA ASN A 245 -10.55 4.99 -14.68
C ASN A 245 -9.79 4.73 -13.37
N ASP A 246 -10.15 5.49 -12.33
CA ASP A 246 -9.57 5.36 -11.00
C ASP A 246 -10.68 5.18 -9.97
N VAL A 247 -11.04 3.92 -9.73
CA VAL A 247 -12.08 3.50 -8.78
C VAL A 247 -11.97 4.22 -7.43
N TYR A 248 -10.75 4.47 -6.95
CA TYR A 248 -10.55 5.16 -5.67
C TYR A 248 -11.00 6.63 -5.73
N SER A 249 -10.69 7.36 -6.81
CA SER A 249 -11.21 8.72 -6.99
C SER A 249 -12.74 8.72 -7.14
N SER A 250 -13.31 7.79 -7.90
CA SER A 250 -14.78 7.67 -8.05
C SER A 250 -15.46 7.45 -6.69
N VAL A 251 -14.94 6.54 -5.87
CA VAL A 251 -15.46 6.29 -4.51
C VAL A 251 -15.27 7.51 -3.61
N ALA A 252 -14.11 8.20 -3.67
CA ALA A 252 -13.87 9.40 -2.87
C ALA A 252 -14.88 10.52 -3.18
N VAL A 253 -15.19 10.74 -4.46
CA VAL A 253 -16.22 11.72 -4.89
C VAL A 253 -17.59 11.34 -4.34
N ARG A 254 -17.97 10.06 -4.40
CA ARG A 254 -19.26 9.59 -3.83
C ARG A 254 -19.32 9.75 -2.31
N VAL A 255 -18.21 9.54 -1.60
CA VAL A 255 -18.11 9.77 -0.15
C VAL A 255 -18.28 11.25 0.17
N GLU A 256 -17.64 12.13 -0.60
CA GLU A 256 -17.79 13.58 -0.44
C GLU A 256 -19.23 14.04 -0.70
N GLN A 257 -19.87 13.52 -1.74
CA GLN A 257 -21.28 13.83 -2.02
C GLN A 257 -22.19 13.45 -0.84
N LYS A 258 -22.03 12.24 -0.30
CA LYS A 258 -22.79 11.79 0.89
C LYS A 258 -22.49 12.64 2.13
N ARG A 259 -21.30 13.23 2.22
CA ARG A 259 -20.97 14.17 3.29
C ARG A 259 -21.65 15.51 3.13
N LEU A 260 -21.66 16.07 1.92
CA LEU A 260 -22.41 17.29 1.60
C LEU A 260 -23.91 17.13 1.84
N GLU A 261 -24.47 15.94 1.61
CA GLU A 261 -25.86 15.63 1.93
C GLU A 261 -26.10 15.61 3.45
N ASP A 262 -25.27 14.90 4.22
CA ASP A 262 -25.38 14.87 5.68
C ASP A 262 -25.15 16.25 6.33
N GLU A 263 -24.31 17.12 5.73
CA GLU A 263 -24.10 18.50 6.19
C GLU A 263 -25.38 19.37 6.14
N LYS A 264 -26.32 19.03 5.23
CA LYS A 264 -27.60 19.72 5.07
C LYS A 264 -28.64 19.31 6.12
N GLY A 265 -28.49 18.13 6.74
CA GLY A 265 -29.40 17.65 7.77
C GLY A 265 -29.33 16.13 7.99
N GLY A 266 -30.00 15.66 9.05
CA GLY A 266 -30.09 14.25 9.40
C GLY A 266 -29.22 13.84 10.60
N PRO A 267 -29.19 12.54 10.94
CA PRO A 267 -28.58 12.05 12.18
C PRO A 267 -27.06 12.22 12.25
N ASN A 268 -26.39 12.37 11.11
CA ASN A 268 -24.94 12.56 11.02
C ASN A 268 -24.52 14.01 10.79
N MET A 269 -25.45 14.97 10.83
CA MET A 269 -25.16 16.37 10.47
C MET A 269 -24.02 16.95 11.30
N GLU A 270 -24.04 16.72 12.61
CA GLU A 270 -23.02 17.23 13.53
C GLU A 270 -21.62 16.72 13.21
N ILE A 271 -21.47 15.40 12.99
CA ILE A 271 -20.15 14.81 12.69
C ILE A 271 -19.66 15.22 11.29
N ALA A 272 -20.57 15.37 10.32
CA ALA A 272 -20.25 15.80 8.97
C ALA A 272 -19.75 17.26 8.92
N ARG A 273 -20.38 18.16 9.68
CA ARG A 273 -19.96 19.57 9.80
C ARG A 273 -18.62 19.72 10.53
N ARG A 274 -18.42 19.02 11.65
CA ARG A 274 -17.12 19.01 12.35
C ARG A 274 -16.00 18.44 11.49
N LEU A 275 -16.30 17.43 10.69
CA LEU A 275 -15.34 16.91 9.72
C LEU A 275 -15.04 17.94 8.62
N ARG A 276 -16.01 18.75 8.17
CA ARG A 276 -15.77 19.87 7.23
C ARG A 276 -14.85 20.92 7.83
N GLU A 277 -15.00 21.25 9.10
CA GLU A 277 -14.12 22.19 9.78
C GLU A 277 -12.68 21.67 9.85
N ALA A 278 -12.50 20.40 10.21
CA ALA A 278 -11.18 19.76 10.25
C ALA A 278 -10.58 19.46 8.86
N MET A 279 -11.44 19.30 7.84
CA MET A 279 -11.06 18.98 6.46
C MET A 279 -11.96 19.78 5.49
N PRO A 280 -11.59 21.04 5.22
CA PRO A 280 -12.38 21.92 4.34
C PRO A 280 -12.46 21.39 2.90
N GLN A 281 -11.39 20.77 2.43
CA GLN A 281 -11.29 20.16 1.11
C GLN A 281 -12.15 18.88 0.98
N PRO A 282 -12.51 18.48 -0.26
CA PRO A 282 -13.07 17.16 -0.52
C PRO A 282 -12.22 16.03 0.05
N VAL A 283 -12.88 14.95 0.50
CA VAL A 283 -12.19 13.75 1.03
C VAL A 283 -11.12 13.27 0.05
N PRO A 284 -9.82 13.32 0.41
CA PRO A 284 -8.76 12.93 -0.51
C PRO A 284 -8.80 11.43 -0.82
N ARG A 285 -8.51 11.06 -2.07
CA ARG A 285 -8.36 9.66 -2.52
C ARG A 285 -7.46 8.84 -1.58
N LYS A 286 -6.36 9.42 -1.10
CA LYS A 286 -5.39 8.76 -0.21
C LYS A 286 -6.02 8.24 1.09
N VAL A 287 -7.02 8.95 1.62
CA VAL A 287 -7.72 8.59 2.88
C VAL A 287 -8.52 7.30 2.75
N ILE A 288 -9.21 7.12 1.62
CA ILE A 288 -10.12 5.98 1.40
C ILE A 288 -9.48 4.84 0.60
N LYS A 289 -8.38 5.09 -0.14
CA LYS A 289 -7.73 4.11 -1.02
C LYS A 289 -7.47 2.78 -0.31
N GLN A 290 -6.83 2.82 0.87
CA GLN A 290 -6.49 1.60 1.61
C GLN A 290 -7.75 0.82 2.03
N THR A 291 -8.79 1.51 2.48
CA THR A 291 -10.06 0.90 2.88
C THR A 291 -10.76 0.24 1.69
N VAL A 292 -10.80 0.91 0.54
CA VAL A 292 -11.36 0.33 -0.69
C VAL A 292 -10.58 -0.91 -1.11
N MET A 293 -9.24 -0.83 -1.12
CA MET A 293 -8.37 -1.97 -1.43
C MET A 293 -8.59 -3.14 -0.49
N THR A 294 -8.75 -2.91 0.81
CA THR A 294 -8.89 -4.00 1.78
C THR A 294 -10.31 -4.53 1.92
N THR A 295 -11.31 -3.80 1.43
CA THR A 295 -12.72 -4.24 1.45
C THR A 295 -12.97 -5.49 0.63
N VAL A 296 -12.31 -5.62 -0.52
CA VAL A 296 -12.40 -6.86 -1.33
C VAL A 296 -11.75 -8.05 -0.64
N TYR A 297 -10.79 -7.82 0.25
CA TYR A 297 -10.10 -8.86 1.02
C TYR A 297 -10.71 -9.10 2.42
N GLY A 298 -11.96 -8.66 2.64
CA GLY A 298 -12.70 -9.02 3.86
C GLY A 298 -12.37 -8.17 5.11
N VAL A 299 -11.87 -6.94 4.94
CA VAL A 299 -11.70 -6.00 6.08
C VAL A 299 -13.02 -5.80 6.84
N THR A 300 -12.94 -5.69 8.16
CA THR A 300 -14.09 -5.35 9.01
C THR A 300 -14.28 -3.83 9.07
N LEU A 301 -15.47 -3.36 9.48
CA LEU A 301 -15.72 -1.94 9.72
C LEU A 301 -14.72 -1.35 10.73
N TYR A 302 -14.39 -2.10 11.79
CA TYR A 302 -13.38 -1.69 12.75
C TYR A 302 -11.97 -1.55 12.13
N GLY A 303 -11.57 -2.54 11.33
CA GLY A 303 -10.28 -2.50 10.62
C GLY A 303 -10.20 -1.35 9.61
N ALA A 304 -11.28 -1.11 8.88
CA ALA A 304 -11.42 0.01 7.97
C ALA A 304 -11.35 1.37 8.68
N ALA A 305 -12.05 1.52 9.82
CA ALA A 305 -11.99 2.73 10.62
C ALA A 305 -10.56 2.98 11.14
N LEU A 306 -9.83 1.94 11.52
CA LEU A 306 -8.43 2.09 11.94
C LEU A 306 -7.53 2.53 10.78
N GLN A 307 -7.76 2.04 9.56
CA GLN A 307 -7.02 2.47 8.36
C GLN A 307 -7.28 3.94 8.04
N ILE A 308 -8.56 4.36 8.00
CA ILE A 308 -8.92 5.76 7.77
C ILE A 308 -8.36 6.65 8.87
N LYS A 309 -8.46 6.24 10.14
CA LYS A 309 -7.90 6.98 11.29
C LYS A 309 -6.41 7.26 11.11
N ARG A 310 -5.63 6.27 10.64
CA ARG A 310 -4.19 6.45 10.37
C ARG A 310 -3.95 7.47 9.25
N GLN A 311 -4.77 7.44 8.20
CA GLN A 311 -4.65 8.41 7.11
C GLN A 311 -5.05 9.84 7.54
N LEU A 312 -6.07 9.98 8.40
CA LEU A 312 -6.45 11.28 8.97
C LEU A 312 -5.34 11.86 9.84
N LYS A 313 -4.72 11.04 10.70
CA LYS A 313 -3.55 11.46 11.48
C LYS A 313 -2.38 11.92 10.61
N ALA A 314 -2.16 11.25 9.47
CA ALA A 314 -1.12 11.62 8.50
C ALA A 314 -1.45 12.90 7.71
N LEU A 315 -2.67 13.43 7.84
CA LEU A 315 -3.08 14.74 7.34
C LEU A 315 -3.19 15.78 8.48
N ASP A 316 -2.54 15.51 9.61
CA ASP A 316 -2.56 16.34 10.82
C ASP A 316 -3.96 16.53 11.45
N ILE A 317 -4.90 15.64 11.14
CA ILE A 317 -6.21 15.56 11.78
C ILE A 317 -6.12 14.55 12.93
N ASP A 318 -5.48 14.95 14.02
CA ASP A 318 -5.34 14.14 15.24
C ASP A 318 -5.91 14.87 16.47
N ASN A 319 -7.23 14.78 16.62
CA ASN A 319 -8.00 15.34 17.72
C ASN A 319 -8.94 14.28 18.33
N ASP A 320 -9.69 14.68 19.36
CA ASP A 320 -10.59 13.78 20.09
C ASP A 320 -11.69 13.16 19.21
N ASP A 321 -12.04 13.80 18.09
CA ASP A 321 -13.04 13.28 17.15
C ASP A 321 -12.45 12.47 16.00
N THR A 322 -11.12 12.38 15.84
CA THR A 322 -10.51 11.63 14.73
C THR A 322 -11.04 10.19 14.65
N ALA A 323 -11.31 9.55 15.80
CA ALA A 323 -11.94 8.23 15.82
C ALA A 323 -13.38 8.23 15.26
N LYS A 324 -14.17 9.23 15.59
CA LYS A 324 -15.54 9.41 15.11
C LYS A 324 -15.57 9.77 13.62
N PHE A 325 -14.68 10.65 13.18
CA PHE A 325 -14.48 10.98 11.76
C PHE A 325 -14.13 9.75 10.94
N ALA A 326 -13.22 8.91 11.44
CA ALA A 326 -12.83 7.68 10.76
C ALA A 326 -13.98 6.67 10.67
N GLN A 327 -14.79 6.53 11.74
CA GLN A 327 -15.97 5.68 11.73
C GLN A 327 -17.02 6.20 10.74
N TYR A 328 -17.29 7.51 10.74
CA TYR A 328 -18.21 8.15 9.80
C TYR A 328 -17.79 7.91 8.34
N LEU A 329 -16.53 8.25 8.00
CA LEU A 329 -15.99 8.04 6.66
C LEU A 329 -15.98 6.56 6.25
N THR A 330 -15.78 5.64 7.19
CA THR A 330 -15.86 4.20 6.92
C THR A 330 -17.25 3.81 6.43
N HIS A 331 -18.31 4.21 7.15
CA HIS A 331 -19.68 3.90 6.73
C HIS A 331 -20.00 4.50 5.36
N LYS A 332 -19.61 5.76 5.12
CA LYS A 332 -19.81 6.40 3.82
C LYS A 332 -19.02 5.73 2.70
N THR A 333 -17.80 5.25 2.97
CA THR A 333 -16.98 4.51 2.00
C THR A 333 -17.62 3.19 1.61
N PHE A 334 -18.13 2.43 2.57
CA PHE A 334 -18.81 1.15 2.30
C PHE A 334 -20.12 1.35 1.52
N ALA A 335 -20.91 2.37 1.87
CA ALA A 335 -22.11 2.73 1.12
C ALA A 335 -21.76 3.10 -0.34
N SER A 336 -20.76 3.95 -0.54
CA SER A 336 -20.30 4.33 -1.89
C SER A 336 -19.75 3.17 -2.71
N LEU A 337 -19.13 2.16 -2.08
CA LEU A 337 -18.70 0.95 -2.76
C LEU A 337 -19.88 0.09 -3.20
N HIS A 338 -20.92 -0.05 -2.37
CA HIS A 338 -22.12 -0.79 -2.74
C HIS A 338 -22.83 -0.14 -3.93
N ASP A 339 -22.89 1.19 -3.98
CA ASP A 339 -23.46 1.94 -5.11
C ASP A 339 -22.66 1.76 -6.41
N ALA A 340 -21.33 1.67 -6.32
CA ALA A 340 -20.46 1.54 -7.48
C ALA A 340 -20.31 0.09 -8.00
N PHE A 341 -20.49 -0.90 -7.12
CA PHE A 341 -20.18 -2.31 -7.38
C PHE A 341 -21.29 -3.24 -6.88
N THR A 342 -22.55 -2.95 -7.23
CA THR A 342 -23.70 -3.66 -6.67
C THR A 342 -23.66 -5.17 -6.91
N SER A 343 -23.42 -5.61 -8.15
CA SER A 343 -23.36 -7.05 -8.48
C SER A 343 -22.17 -7.74 -7.81
N SER A 344 -21.03 -7.07 -7.81
CA SER A 344 -19.81 -7.53 -7.14
C SER A 344 -19.99 -7.68 -5.62
N MET A 345 -20.70 -6.75 -4.96
CA MET A 345 -21.00 -6.84 -3.53
C MET A 345 -22.01 -7.95 -3.22
N LYS A 346 -23.03 -8.15 -4.07
CA LYS A 346 -23.96 -9.29 -3.93
C LYS A 346 -23.26 -10.63 -4.06
N LEU A 347 -22.33 -10.77 -5.00
CA LEU A 347 -21.52 -11.98 -5.17
C LEU A 347 -20.66 -12.26 -3.92
N LYS A 348 -20.07 -11.20 -3.37
CA LYS A 348 -19.33 -11.25 -2.11
C LYS A 348 -20.20 -11.71 -0.93
N ASP A 349 -21.44 -11.26 -0.84
CA ASP A 349 -22.34 -11.70 0.24
C ASP A 349 -22.81 -13.15 0.04
N TRP A 350 -23.11 -13.58 -1.20
CA TRP A 350 -23.40 -14.98 -1.50
C TRP A 350 -22.27 -15.92 -1.06
N PHE A 351 -21.03 -15.55 -1.33
CA PHE A 351 -19.86 -16.30 -0.90
C PHE A 351 -19.71 -16.40 0.63
N ARG A 352 -20.10 -15.35 1.37
CA ARG A 352 -20.12 -15.37 2.84
C ARG A 352 -21.18 -16.34 3.36
N ASP A 353 -22.34 -16.40 2.72
CA ASP A 353 -23.42 -17.32 3.09
C ASP A 353 -23.02 -18.77 2.85
N CYS A 354 -22.36 -19.06 1.72
CA CYS A 354 -21.77 -20.39 1.46
C CYS A 354 -20.75 -20.76 2.55
N ALA A 355 -19.82 -19.85 2.86
CA ALA A 355 -18.80 -20.09 3.88
C ALA A 355 -19.39 -20.31 5.27
N LYS A 356 -20.48 -19.61 5.59
CA LYS A 356 -21.22 -19.78 6.84
C LYS A 356 -21.87 -21.16 6.88
N GLY A 357 -22.61 -21.55 5.84
CA GLY A 357 -23.27 -22.85 5.76
C GLY A 357 -22.29 -24.03 5.91
N VAL A 358 -21.13 -23.97 5.25
CA VAL A 358 -20.09 -25.02 5.39
C VAL A 358 -19.48 -25.03 6.79
N SER A 359 -19.22 -23.86 7.37
CA SER A 359 -18.67 -23.79 8.73
C SER A 359 -19.67 -24.27 9.79
N ASP A 360 -20.97 -24.07 9.58
CA ASP A 360 -22.04 -24.55 10.47
C ASP A 360 -22.10 -26.10 10.47
N LEU A 361 -21.65 -26.74 9.38
CA LEU A 361 -21.43 -28.19 9.27
C LEU A 361 -20.09 -28.66 9.85
N LEU A 362 -19.38 -27.78 10.59
CA LEU A 362 -18.04 -28.04 11.16
C LEU A 362 -16.97 -28.43 10.13
N ARG A 363 -17.12 -27.96 8.88
CA ARG A 363 -16.12 -28.15 7.82
C ARG A 363 -15.39 -26.85 7.47
N THR A 364 -14.20 -26.98 6.92
CA THR A 364 -13.42 -25.88 6.35
C THR A 364 -13.88 -25.58 4.93
N MET A 365 -13.77 -24.32 4.51
CA MET A 365 -14.01 -23.95 3.12
C MET A 365 -12.89 -24.47 2.23
N GLU A 366 -13.29 -25.19 1.18
CA GLU A 366 -12.41 -25.86 0.23
C GLU A 366 -12.90 -25.63 -1.20
N TRP A 367 -11.96 -25.45 -2.13
CA TRP A 367 -12.25 -25.36 -3.57
C TRP A 367 -11.00 -25.75 -4.37
N VAL A 368 -11.16 -25.86 -5.69
CA VAL A 368 -10.05 -26.11 -6.61
C VAL A 368 -9.92 -24.90 -7.53
N THR A 369 -8.72 -24.37 -7.70
CA THR A 369 -8.47 -23.25 -8.62
C THR A 369 -8.67 -23.67 -10.08
N PRO A 370 -8.83 -22.73 -11.03
CA PRO A 370 -8.87 -23.08 -12.46
C PRO A 370 -7.64 -23.84 -12.98
N LEU A 371 -6.50 -23.76 -12.26
CA LEU A 371 -5.27 -24.50 -12.57
C LEU A 371 -5.20 -25.88 -11.90
N GLY A 372 -6.25 -26.30 -11.17
CA GLY A 372 -6.31 -27.60 -10.50
C GLY A 372 -5.67 -27.63 -9.11
N LEU A 373 -5.26 -26.49 -8.54
CA LEU A 373 -4.70 -26.44 -7.18
C LEU A 373 -5.83 -26.59 -6.15
N PRO A 374 -5.83 -27.62 -5.29
CA PRO A 374 -6.76 -27.69 -4.17
C PRO A 374 -6.39 -26.65 -3.11
N VAL A 375 -7.36 -25.86 -2.68
CA VAL A 375 -7.21 -24.86 -1.63
C VAL A 375 -8.15 -25.20 -0.48
N ALA A 376 -7.60 -25.22 0.73
CA ALA A 376 -8.34 -25.38 1.98
C ALA A 376 -8.03 -24.22 2.93
N GLN A 377 -9.07 -23.61 3.52
CA GLN A 377 -8.87 -22.54 4.49
C GLN A 377 -8.37 -23.08 5.84
N PRO A 378 -7.16 -22.67 6.30
CA PRO A 378 -6.53 -23.24 7.48
C PRO A 378 -7.07 -22.65 8.81
N TYR A 379 -8.21 -21.96 8.80
CA TYR A 379 -8.75 -21.30 9.98
C TYR A 379 -9.51 -22.27 10.86
N VAL A 380 -8.76 -23.08 11.60
CA VAL A 380 -9.25 -24.05 12.57
C VAL A 380 -8.64 -23.76 13.95
N VAL A 381 -9.34 -24.19 15.00
CA VAL A 381 -8.82 -24.21 16.36
C VAL A 381 -8.87 -25.64 16.90
N PRO A 382 -7.82 -26.09 17.60
CA PRO A 382 -7.87 -27.38 18.28
C PRO A 382 -8.88 -27.32 19.43
N LYS A 383 -9.73 -28.34 19.52
CA LYS A 383 -10.62 -28.58 20.66
C LYS A 383 -10.48 -30.02 21.09
N GLU A 384 -10.50 -30.26 22.39
CA GLU A 384 -10.52 -31.63 22.92
C GLU A 384 -11.96 -32.11 23.05
N LYS A 385 -12.24 -33.31 22.56
CA LYS A 385 -13.53 -33.99 22.73
C LYS A 385 -13.27 -35.46 22.99
N GLN A 386 -13.73 -35.96 24.15
CA GLN A 386 -13.58 -37.36 24.56
C GLN A 386 -12.11 -37.85 24.46
N GLY A 387 -11.15 -37.05 24.94
CA GLY A 387 -9.72 -37.38 24.92
C GLY A 387 -9.04 -37.28 23.54
N HIS A 388 -9.73 -36.82 22.50
CA HIS A 388 -9.16 -36.62 21.16
C HIS A 388 -9.11 -35.13 20.79
N VAL A 389 -8.02 -34.69 20.17
CA VAL A 389 -7.90 -33.34 19.61
C VAL A 389 -8.55 -33.30 18.23
N ILE A 390 -9.65 -32.53 18.11
CA ILE A 390 -10.34 -32.26 16.85
C ILE A 390 -10.08 -30.81 16.42
N HIS A 391 -9.93 -30.58 15.11
CA HIS A 391 -9.79 -29.24 14.56
C HIS A 391 -11.15 -28.71 14.13
N VAL A 392 -11.63 -27.66 14.81
CA VAL A 392 -12.94 -27.07 14.55
C VAL A 392 -12.77 -25.76 13.78
N PRO A 393 -13.51 -25.54 12.68
CA PRO A 393 -13.41 -24.29 11.92
C PRO A 393 -13.81 -23.08 12.76
N VAL A 394 -13.02 -22.00 12.63
CA VAL A 394 -13.37 -20.70 13.20
C VAL A 394 -14.32 -20.00 12.23
N SER A 395 -15.64 -20.16 12.42
CA SER A 395 -16.68 -19.65 11.52
C SER A 395 -16.48 -18.20 11.09
N THR A 396 -16.18 -17.29 12.02
CA THR A 396 -15.93 -15.89 11.70
C THR A 396 -14.75 -15.66 10.75
N LYS A 397 -13.69 -16.49 10.84
CA LYS A 397 -12.55 -16.42 9.93
C LYS A 397 -12.86 -17.09 8.58
N GLN A 398 -13.55 -18.23 8.59
CA GLN A 398 -13.97 -18.94 7.38
C GLN A 398 -14.80 -18.03 6.46
N VAL A 399 -15.79 -17.33 7.05
CA VAL A 399 -16.69 -16.41 6.33
C VAL A 399 -15.95 -15.18 5.80
N ARG A 400 -15.03 -14.61 6.58
CA ARG A 400 -14.37 -13.34 6.20
C ARG A 400 -13.24 -13.54 5.20
N SER A 401 -12.48 -14.61 5.34
CA SER A 401 -11.31 -14.87 4.52
C SER A 401 -11.65 -15.49 3.16
N PHE A 402 -12.87 -16.00 2.99
CA PHE A 402 -13.35 -16.47 1.70
C PHE A 402 -13.22 -15.40 0.60
N LEU A 403 -13.20 -14.12 0.96
CA LEU A 403 -13.24 -13.06 -0.06
C LEU A 403 -11.85 -12.65 -0.57
N SER A 404 -10.79 -13.18 0.05
CA SER A 404 -9.40 -12.82 -0.28
C SER A 404 -8.78 -13.62 -1.44
N PHE A 405 -9.62 -14.12 -2.36
CA PHE A 405 -9.35 -15.24 -3.26
C PHE A 405 -8.60 -14.96 -4.56
N TRP A 406 -7.96 -13.81 -4.68
CA TRP A 406 -7.20 -13.44 -5.88
C TRP A 406 -5.86 -12.86 -5.50
#